data_AF-A0A364LHJ1-F1
#
_entry.id   AF-A0A364LHJ1-F1
#
_cell.length_a   1.000
_cell.length_b   1.000
_cell.length_c   1.000
_cell.angle_alpha   90.00
_cell.angle_beta   90.00
_cell.angle_gamma   90.00
#
_symmetry.space_group_name_H-M   'P 1'
#
loop_
_entity.id
_entity.type
_entity.pdbx_description
1 polymer ?
#
loop_
_entity_poly.entity_id
_entity_poly.type
_entity_poly.pdbx_seq_one_letter_code
_entity_poly.pdbx_strand_id
1 'polypeptide(L)'
;MFKCSLDPVNLLKKIIEISRFKSLFILGAGVSYSYIKSRYDLMNDAKEELVKIYSYPLVNDEYDNTEEEKIRLQIIGSKFIKNNPEDGKLIIDNNNMQDYLERMIHANPQFIEYICAKNYTLDEYPEFCPEYQIFNYVNSASIIINLNHDNLAEFFVKKLNVITLHGTITPKQKKIIMKYLSFSLDLDLRRYFFKDLYFATRESESLLIKRDSYRLFSDILKVNKFKNIVIVGYSFFKKNFDEIYDVVTYDLICDYLQKNKAQVIIIDPFPNDVANILRRGLSSLDIKCYPVYWNSFVWAYYKTIEFKRTTSQSLSLIDLNRFIVFYDYYVQNNCMDAKNNHFLEQLRKKSFDW
;
A
#
# COMPACT_ATOMS: atom_id res chain seq x y z
N MET A 1 -18.75 -27.76 2.74
CA MET A 1 -18.24 -27.80 4.13
C MET A 1 -16.96 -26.97 4.14
N PHE A 2 -17.04 -25.69 4.52
CA PHE A 2 -15.88 -24.78 4.48
C PHE A 2 -14.93 -25.14 5.63
N LYS A 3 -13.68 -25.47 5.32
CA LYS A 3 -12.63 -25.56 6.33
C LYS A 3 -12.37 -24.14 6.83
N CYS A 4 -12.85 -23.82 8.03
CA CYS A 4 -12.52 -22.56 8.68
C CYS A 4 -10.99 -22.43 8.78
N SER A 5 -10.40 -21.36 8.26
CA SER A 5 -9.01 -21.07 8.58
C SER A 5 -8.93 -20.69 10.07
N LEU A 6 -8.12 -21.40 10.84
CA LEU A 6 -7.93 -21.11 12.26
C LEU A 6 -7.09 -19.85 12.46
N ASP A 7 -6.33 -19.43 11.45
CA ASP A 7 -5.36 -18.34 11.53
C ASP A 7 -5.98 -16.97 11.80
N PRO A 8 -7.08 -16.54 11.15
CA PRO A 8 -7.77 -15.30 11.49
C PRO A 8 -8.30 -15.30 12.93
N VAL A 9 -8.83 -16.42 13.42
CA VAL A 9 -9.32 -16.52 14.81
C VAL A 9 -8.16 -16.48 15.80
N ASN A 10 -7.07 -17.19 15.51
CA ASN A 10 -5.85 -17.15 16.30
C ASN A 10 -5.25 -15.75 16.33
N LEU A 11 -5.24 -15.06 15.18
CA LEU A 11 -4.82 -13.68 15.07
C LEU A 11 -5.71 -12.75 15.89
N LEU A 12 -7.03 -12.92 15.84
CA LEU A 12 -7.97 -12.11 16.63
C LEU A 12 -7.71 -12.22 18.14
N LYS A 13 -7.52 -13.44 18.63
CA LYS A 13 -7.10 -13.69 20.02
C LYS A 13 -5.75 -13.04 20.31
N LYS A 14 -4.81 -13.12 19.37
CA LYS A 14 -3.47 -12.54 19.51
C LYS A 14 -3.50 -11.01 19.52
N ILE A 15 -4.33 -10.34 18.71
CA ILE A 15 -4.49 -8.88 18.71
C ILE A 15 -5.04 -8.40 20.07
N ILE A 16 -5.96 -9.14 20.69
CA ILE A 16 -6.46 -8.85 22.05
C ILE A 16 -5.36 -9.01 23.10
N GLU A 17 -4.42 -9.94 22.90
CA GLU A 17 -3.25 -10.07 23.78
C GLU A 17 -2.26 -8.91 23.55
N ILE A 18 -1.91 -8.63 22.29
CA ILE A 18 -0.99 -7.55 21.89
C ILE A 18 -1.49 -6.21 22.40
N SER A 19 -2.80 -5.94 22.34
CA SER A 19 -3.39 -4.68 22.75
C SER A 19 -3.18 -4.33 24.22
N ARG A 20 -2.78 -5.31 25.06
CA ARG A 20 -2.47 -5.09 26.48
C ARG A 20 -1.03 -4.64 26.70
N PHE A 21 -0.14 -4.89 25.75
CA PHE A 21 1.29 -4.64 25.91
C PHE A 21 1.79 -3.53 25.00
N LYS A 22 2.80 -2.81 25.46
CA LYS A 22 3.53 -1.84 24.65
C LYS A 22 4.18 -2.55 23.47
N SER A 23 3.76 -2.19 22.27
CA SER A 23 4.17 -2.83 21.02
C SER A 23 4.61 -1.78 19.99
N LEU A 24 5.48 -2.18 19.07
CA LEU A 24 5.81 -1.38 17.89
C LEU A 24 5.06 -1.98 16.70
N PHE A 25 4.27 -1.18 16.00
CA PHE A 25 3.59 -1.58 14.78
C PHE A 25 4.34 -1.00 13.57
N ILE A 26 4.61 -1.82 12.57
CA ILE A 26 5.26 -1.43 11.32
C ILE A 26 4.26 -1.69 10.19
N LEU A 27 3.81 -0.63 9.55
CA LEU A 27 2.72 -0.64 8.57
C LEU A 27 3.27 -0.41 7.17
N GLY A 28 3.04 -1.36 6.27
CA GLY A 28 3.35 -1.26 4.85
C GLY A 28 2.10 -1.19 3.97
N ALA A 29 2.31 -1.25 2.66
CA ALA A 29 1.28 -1.02 1.66
C ALA A 29 0.07 -1.96 1.79
N GLY A 30 0.27 -3.19 2.29
CA GLY A 30 -0.80 -4.16 2.51
C GLY A 30 -1.86 -3.70 3.52
N VAL A 31 -1.55 -2.71 4.37
CA VAL A 31 -2.53 -2.12 5.30
C VAL A 31 -3.60 -1.33 4.55
N SER A 32 -3.23 -0.65 3.46
CA SER A 32 -4.12 0.23 2.69
C SER A 32 -4.73 -0.42 1.45
N TYR A 33 -4.62 -1.75 1.31
CA TYR A 33 -4.94 -2.46 0.07
C TYR A 33 -6.37 -2.18 -0.46
N SER A 34 -7.35 -1.97 0.43
CA SER A 34 -8.74 -1.63 0.06
C SER A 34 -8.86 -0.29 -0.68
N TYR A 35 -7.92 0.62 -0.48
CA TYR A 35 -7.96 1.99 -1.00
C TYR A 35 -6.89 2.23 -2.07
N ILE A 36 -5.73 1.59 -1.92
CA ILE A 36 -4.58 1.69 -2.80
C ILE A 36 -4.16 0.29 -3.16
N LYS A 37 -4.44 -0.11 -4.40
CA LYS A 37 -4.00 -1.41 -4.92
C LYS A 37 -2.49 -1.43 -5.02
N SER A 38 -1.88 -2.54 -4.60
CA SER A 38 -0.45 -2.77 -4.82
C SER A 38 -0.13 -2.69 -6.32
N ARG A 39 0.77 -1.79 -6.69
CA ARG A 39 1.32 -1.66 -8.04
C ARG A 39 2.76 -2.14 -8.02
N TYR A 40 3.05 -3.17 -8.81
CA TYR A 40 4.38 -3.78 -8.89
C TYR A 40 5.15 -3.37 -10.14
N ASP A 41 4.48 -2.69 -11.09
CA ASP A 41 5.06 -2.33 -12.38
C ASP A 41 4.91 -0.83 -12.66
N LEU A 42 5.70 -0.04 -11.91
CA LEU A 42 5.76 1.41 -12.08
C LEU A 42 6.20 1.82 -13.49
N MET A 43 6.97 0.98 -14.18
CA MET A 43 7.41 1.26 -15.54
C MET A 43 6.24 1.20 -16.52
N ASN A 44 5.41 0.16 -16.44
CA ASN A 44 4.20 0.08 -17.26
C ASN A 44 3.17 1.14 -16.89
N ASP A 45 2.95 1.43 -15.59
CA ASP A 45 2.07 2.53 -15.17
C ASP A 45 2.57 3.89 -15.74
N ALA A 46 3.89 4.12 -15.77
CA ALA A 46 4.48 5.32 -16.36
C ALA A 46 4.30 5.37 -17.88
N LYS A 47 4.51 4.25 -18.58
CA LYS A 47 4.27 4.16 -20.03
C LYS A 47 2.81 4.46 -20.39
N GLU A 48 1.86 3.85 -19.67
CA GLU A 48 0.43 4.12 -19.85
C GLU A 48 0.09 5.60 -19.66
N GLU A 49 0.75 6.26 -18.69
CA GLU A 49 0.52 7.66 -18.43
C GLU A 49 1.16 8.58 -19.47
N LEU A 50 2.37 8.26 -19.94
CA LEU A 50 3.00 9.00 -21.04
C LEU A 50 2.16 8.92 -22.32
N VAL A 51 1.57 7.76 -22.60
CA VAL A 51 0.62 7.63 -23.72
C VAL A 51 -0.54 8.61 -23.57
N LYS A 52 -1.04 8.90 -22.36
CA LYS A 52 -2.11 9.91 -22.13
C LYS A 52 -1.63 11.34 -22.29
N ILE A 53 -0.40 11.64 -21.90
CA ILE A 53 0.19 12.98 -22.03
C ILE A 53 0.49 13.30 -23.50
N TYR A 54 0.97 12.31 -24.25
CA TYR A 54 1.32 12.44 -25.67
C TYR A 54 0.19 12.09 -26.63
N SER A 55 -0.90 11.47 -26.16
CA SER A 55 -2.11 11.37 -26.97
C SER A 55 -2.75 12.76 -26.99
N TYR A 56 -2.55 13.45 -28.12
CA TYR A 56 -3.57 14.38 -28.55
C TYR A 56 -4.91 13.63 -28.49
N PRO A 57 -5.98 14.24 -27.95
CA PRO A 57 -7.29 13.67 -28.13
C PRO A 57 -7.49 13.57 -29.65
N LEU A 58 -7.38 12.36 -30.18
CA LEU A 58 -8.20 11.99 -31.31
C LEU A 58 -9.60 12.16 -30.74
N VAL A 59 -10.22 13.30 -31.02
CA VAL A 59 -11.61 13.55 -30.66
C VAL A 59 -12.36 12.35 -31.23
N ASN A 60 -12.84 11.50 -30.33
CA ASN A 60 -13.59 10.30 -30.69
C ASN A 60 -14.76 10.73 -31.58
N ASP A 61 -14.92 10.01 -32.69
CA ASP A 61 -16.18 9.82 -33.40
C ASP A 61 -16.96 11.09 -33.73
N GLU A 62 -16.57 11.83 -34.80
CA GLU A 62 -17.49 12.55 -35.72
C GLU A 62 -16.82 13.48 -36.77
N TYR A 63 -15.57 13.27 -37.17
CA TYR A 63 -15.02 14.04 -38.30
C TYR A 63 -14.31 13.13 -39.32
N ASP A 64 -14.78 13.21 -40.57
CA ASP A 64 -14.02 12.82 -41.75
C ASP A 64 -12.76 13.68 -41.82
N ASN A 65 -11.71 13.24 -41.12
CA ASN A 65 -10.44 13.95 -41.09
C ASN A 65 -9.86 14.00 -42.51
N THR A 66 -9.64 15.21 -42.99
CA THR A 66 -9.00 15.46 -44.30
C THR A 66 -7.55 14.94 -44.30
N GLU A 67 -6.99 14.63 -45.47
CA GLU A 67 -5.58 14.21 -45.58
C GLU A 67 -4.61 15.25 -44.98
N GLU A 68 -4.96 16.54 -45.01
CA GLU A 68 -4.18 17.61 -44.37
C GLU A 68 -4.16 17.51 -42.83
N GLU A 69 -5.22 17.02 -42.18
CA GLU A 69 -5.25 16.80 -40.72
C GLU A 69 -4.44 15.57 -40.31
N LYS A 70 -4.44 14.51 -41.11
CA LYS A 70 -3.55 13.37 -40.92
C LYS A 70 -2.07 13.77 -41.07
N ILE A 71 -1.77 14.66 -42.01
CA ILE A 71 -0.44 15.26 -42.18
C ILE A 71 -0.09 16.18 -41.00
N ARG A 72 -1.05 16.90 -40.43
CA ARG A 72 -0.83 17.71 -39.22
C ARG A 72 -0.48 16.87 -37.99
N LEU A 73 -1.09 15.69 -37.86
CA LEU A 73 -0.72 14.69 -36.85
C LEU A 73 0.64 14.02 -37.14
N GLN A 74 1.08 13.96 -38.41
CA GLN A 74 2.44 13.57 -38.80
C GLN A 74 3.51 14.62 -38.44
N ILE A 75 3.17 15.91 -38.37
CA ILE A 75 4.15 17.01 -38.18
C ILE A 75 4.71 17.09 -36.75
N ILE A 76 4.14 16.37 -35.76
CA ILE A 76 4.65 16.32 -34.37
C ILE A 76 5.23 14.92 -34.02
N GLY A 77 5.99 14.31 -34.93
CA GLY A 77 7.23 13.60 -34.56
C GLY A 77 7.22 12.12 -34.11
N SER A 78 6.22 11.31 -34.43
CA SER A 78 6.19 9.92 -33.96
C SER A 78 7.05 8.96 -34.83
N LYS A 79 8.23 8.54 -34.34
CA LYS A 79 9.12 7.51 -34.94
C LYS A 79 8.52 6.09 -35.00
N PHE A 80 7.32 5.91 -34.47
CA PHE A 80 6.64 4.63 -34.28
C PHE A 80 5.33 4.55 -35.07
N ILE A 81 5.03 5.53 -35.94
CA ILE A 81 3.99 5.40 -36.96
C ILE A 81 4.67 4.96 -38.26
N LYS A 82 4.20 3.85 -38.83
CA LYS A 82 4.65 3.33 -40.12
C LYS A 82 3.49 3.30 -41.10
N ASN A 83 3.78 3.37 -42.40
CA ASN A 83 2.80 3.02 -43.43
C ASN A 83 2.73 1.50 -43.55
N ASN A 84 1.51 0.96 -43.57
CA ASN A 84 1.26 -0.40 -44.00
C ASN A 84 1.60 -0.49 -45.49
N PRO A 85 2.55 -1.35 -45.90
CA PRO A 85 2.96 -1.47 -47.29
C PRO A 85 1.84 -2.00 -48.21
N GLU A 86 0.81 -2.66 -47.67
CA GLU A 86 -0.24 -3.28 -48.48
C GLU A 86 -1.38 -2.33 -48.84
N ASP A 87 -1.81 -1.47 -47.91
CA ASP A 87 -2.96 -0.58 -48.10
C ASP A 87 -2.66 0.90 -47.81
N GLY A 88 -1.40 1.23 -47.53
CA GLY A 88 -0.94 2.59 -47.26
C GLY A 88 -1.44 3.16 -45.93
N LYS A 89 -2.20 2.40 -45.12
CA LYS A 89 -2.74 2.89 -43.86
C LYS A 89 -1.66 3.06 -42.81
N LEU A 90 -1.85 4.03 -41.92
CA LEU A 90 -0.95 4.23 -40.79
C LEU A 90 -1.15 3.10 -39.77
N ILE A 91 -0.06 2.43 -39.41
CA ILE A 91 0.01 1.44 -38.34
C ILE A 91 0.96 1.92 -37.25
N ILE A 92 0.58 1.67 -36.00
CA ILE A 92 1.44 1.93 -34.84
C ILE A 92 2.39 0.75 -34.71
N ASP A 93 3.68 0.99 -34.86
CA ASP A 93 4.72 0.06 -34.47
C ASP A 93 4.84 0.06 -32.96
N ASN A 94 4.11 -0.87 -32.34
CA ASN A 94 4.08 -1.04 -30.89
C ASN A 94 5.48 -1.25 -30.29
N ASN A 95 6.40 -1.92 -31.00
CA ASN A 95 7.74 -2.17 -30.47
C ASN A 95 8.57 -0.88 -30.41
N ASN A 96 8.55 -0.09 -31.48
CA ASN A 96 9.23 1.21 -31.50
C ASN A 96 8.59 2.21 -30.52
N MET A 97 7.27 2.14 -30.32
CA MET A 97 6.58 2.96 -29.32
C MET A 97 7.04 2.61 -27.91
N GLN A 98 7.14 1.32 -27.56
CA GLN A 98 7.61 0.88 -26.24
C GLN A 98 9.04 1.35 -25.95
N ASP A 99 9.97 1.18 -26.90
CA ASP A 99 11.36 1.65 -26.76
C ASP A 99 11.43 3.18 -26.61
N TYR A 100 10.62 3.94 -27.36
CA TYR A 100 10.54 5.39 -27.20
C TYR A 100 10.07 5.80 -25.80
N LEU A 101 8.99 5.18 -25.29
CA LEU A 101 8.46 5.48 -23.97
C LEU A 101 9.49 5.17 -22.86
N GLU A 102 10.21 4.05 -22.97
CA GLU A 102 11.29 3.72 -22.03
C GLU A 102 12.39 4.77 -22.04
N ARG A 103 12.86 5.19 -23.22
CA ARG A 103 13.87 6.26 -23.33
C ARG A 103 13.41 7.57 -22.71
N MET A 104 12.13 7.93 -22.88
CA MET A 104 11.56 9.13 -22.28
C MET A 104 11.56 9.06 -20.75
N ILE A 105 11.20 7.91 -20.18
CA ILE A 105 11.23 7.67 -18.73
C ILE A 105 12.66 7.73 -18.20
N HIS A 106 13.61 7.10 -18.90
CA HIS A 106 15.02 7.11 -18.50
C HIS A 106 15.64 8.51 -18.58
N ALA A 107 15.26 9.31 -19.57
CA ALA A 107 15.69 10.70 -19.68
C ALA A 107 15.06 11.61 -18.60
N ASN A 108 13.90 11.23 -18.07
CA ASN A 108 13.13 12.00 -17.09
C ASN A 108 12.80 11.17 -15.85
N PRO A 109 13.80 10.77 -15.04
CA PRO A 109 13.58 9.90 -13.88
C PRO A 109 12.63 10.51 -12.84
N GLN A 110 12.51 11.84 -12.79
CA GLN A 110 11.53 12.54 -11.97
C GLN A 110 10.09 12.12 -12.27
N PHE A 111 9.78 11.73 -13.51
CA PHE A 111 8.45 11.30 -13.92
C PHE A 111 7.96 10.10 -13.08
N ILE A 112 8.86 9.17 -12.74
CA ILE A 112 8.53 8.02 -11.89
C ILE A 112 8.07 8.47 -10.49
N GLU A 113 8.66 9.50 -9.91
CA GLU A 113 8.23 10.02 -8.60
C GLU A 113 6.79 10.58 -8.67
N TYR A 114 6.42 11.21 -9.79
CA TYR A 114 5.04 11.64 -10.01
C TYR A 114 4.07 10.46 -10.17
N ILE A 115 4.47 9.40 -10.86
CA ILE A 115 3.67 8.17 -10.99
C ILE A 115 3.50 7.48 -9.63
N CYS A 116 4.55 7.43 -8.81
CA CYS A 116 4.47 6.98 -7.42
C CYS A 116 3.47 7.83 -6.62
N ALA A 117 3.58 9.15 -6.71
CA ALA A 117 2.63 10.06 -6.05
C ALA A 117 1.20 9.86 -6.54
N LYS A 118 0.99 9.61 -7.84
CA LYS A 118 -0.33 9.33 -8.41
C LYS A 118 -0.93 8.03 -7.87
N ASN A 119 -0.13 6.97 -7.84
CA ASN A 119 -0.60 5.61 -7.62
C ASN A 119 -0.63 5.19 -6.15
N TYR A 120 0.23 5.75 -5.30
CA TYR A 120 0.35 5.37 -3.89
C TYR A 120 -0.29 6.36 -2.92
N THR A 121 -1.24 7.17 -3.41
CA THR A 121 -1.93 8.18 -2.60
C THR A 121 -3.39 8.31 -3.01
N LEU A 122 -4.22 8.89 -2.14
CA LEU A 122 -5.65 8.98 -2.33
C LEU A 122 -6.09 10.31 -2.95
N ASP A 123 -7.11 10.27 -3.79
CA ASP A 123 -7.74 11.48 -4.32
C ASP A 123 -8.55 12.21 -3.25
N GLU A 124 -9.13 11.45 -2.31
CA GLU A 124 -9.89 11.90 -1.15
C GLU A 124 -9.77 10.88 -0.02
N TYR A 125 -9.85 11.33 1.23
CA TYR A 125 -9.89 10.39 2.35
C TYR A 125 -11.27 9.74 2.44
N PRO A 126 -11.34 8.43 2.71
CA PRO A 126 -12.62 7.80 3.02
C PRO A 126 -13.20 8.40 4.31
N GLU A 127 -14.51 8.30 4.50
CA GLU A 127 -15.14 8.69 5.78
C GLU A 127 -14.84 7.68 6.90
N PHE A 128 -14.61 6.41 6.51
CA PHE A 128 -14.44 5.29 7.41
C PHE A 128 -13.30 4.38 6.94
N CYS A 129 -12.41 4.01 7.86
CA CYS A 129 -11.18 3.27 7.55
C CYS A 129 -10.80 2.28 8.68
N PRO A 130 -11.48 1.12 8.75
CA PRO A 130 -11.28 0.16 9.82
C PRO A 130 -9.84 -0.38 9.87
N GLU A 131 -9.14 -0.41 8.72
CA GLU A 131 -7.75 -0.86 8.57
C GLU A 131 -6.79 -0.08 9.47
N TYR A 132 -7.06 1.21 9.71
CA TYR A 132 -6.26 2.06 10.59
C TYR A 132 -6.97 2.33 11.92
N GLN A 133 -8.31 2.44 11.93
CA GLN A 133 -9.05 2.74 13.15
C GLN A 133 -8.94 1.64 14.21
N ILE A 134 -8.70 0.38 13.82
CA ILE A 134 -8.48 -0.72 14.77
C ILE A 134 -7.32 -0.47 15.74
N PHE A 135 -6.30 0.31 15.33
CA PHE A 135 -5.18 0.65 16.20
C PHE A 135 -5.59 1.56 17.38
N ASN A 136 -6.76 2.21 17.34
CA ASN A 136 -7.27 2.99 18.47
C ASN A 136 -7.71 2.13 19.68
N TYR A 137 -7.69 0.81 19.55
CA TYR A 137 -7.98 -0.15 20.62
C TYR A 137 -6.73 -0.78 21.25
N VAL A 138 -5.53 -0.46 20.75
CA VAL A 138 -4.27 -1.00 21.32
C VAL A 138 -3.75 -0.14 22.46
N ASN A 139 -2.78 -0.67 23.21
CA ASN A 139 -2.12 0.02 24.32
C ASN A 139 -1.60 1.40 23.86
N SER A 140 -1.97 2.48 24.56
CA SER A 140 -1.63 3.86 24.19
C SER A 140 -0.13 4.18 24.25
N ALA A 141 0.68 3.36 24.94
CA ALA A 141 2.13 3.47 24.95
C ALA A 141 2.78 2.82 23.71
N SER A 142 2.00 2.21 22.83
CA SER A 142 2.47 1.64 21.56
C SER A 142 2.77 2.73 20.54
N ILE A 143 3.60 2.40 19.55
CA ILE A 143 4.04 3.33 18.52
C ILE A 143 3.79 2.70 17.15
N ILE A 144 3.39 3.51 16.18
CA ILE A 144 3.24 3.13 14.78
C ILE A 144 4.38 3.73 13.97
N ILE A 145 5.06 2.88 13.22
CA ILE A 145 5.95 3.25 12.12
C ILE A 145 5.16 3.02 10.83
N ASN A 146 4.85 4.11 10.14
CA ASN A 146 4.11 4.07 8.89
C ASN A 146 5.07 4.29 7.71
N LEU A 147 5.07 3.36 6.75
CA LEU A 147 5.85 3.50 5.51
C LEU A 147 4.97 3.94 4.34
N ASN A 148 3.66 4.05 4.53
CA ASN A 148 2.73 4.43 3.48
C ASN A 148 2.68 5.96 3.29
N HIS A 149 2.64 6.40 2.04
CA HIS A 149 2.50 7.82 1.68
C HIS A 149 1.07 8.36 1.78
N ASP A 150 0.08 7.51 2.01
CA ASP A 150 -1.35 7.83 1.90
C ASP A 150 -1.92 8.70 3.03
N ASN A 151 -1.14 8.94 4.08
CA ASN A 151 -1.50 9.72 5.26
C ASN A 151 -2.71 9.16 6.07
N LEU A 152 -3.14 7.93 5.82
CA LEU A 152 -4.29 7.33 6.51
C LEU A 152 -4.00 7.04 7.99
N ALA A 153 -2.77 6.63 8.30
CA ALA A 153 -2.36 6.38 9.69
C ALA A 153 -2.51 7.64 10.56
N GLU A 154 -1.95 8.78 10.12
CA GLU A 154 -2.06 10.05 10.82
C GLU A 154 -3.51 10.55 10.88
N PHE A 155 -4.29 10.29 9.84
CA PHE A 155 -5.69 10.73 9.78
C PHE A 155 -6.63 9.91 10.68
N PHE A 156 -6.44 8.59 10.81
CA PHE A 156 -7.39 7.70 11.50
C PHE A 156 -6.93 7.19 12.87
N VAL A 157 -5.63 7.18 13.14
CA VAL A 157 -5.10 6.77 14.45
C VAL A 157 -4.98 8.00 15.34
N LYS A 158 -5.74 8.02 16.44
CA LYS A 158 -5.87 9.19 17.33
C LYS A 158 -5.17 9.04 18.66
N LYS A 159 -4.88 7.81 19.09
CA LYS A 159 -4.35 7.52 20.44
C LYS A 159 -2.87 7.20 20.49
N LEU A 160 -2.24 6.93 19.34
CA LEU A 160 -0.87 6.46 19.27
C LEU A 160 0.02 7.50 18.59
N ASN A 161 1.30 7.46 18.90
CA ASN A 161 2.30 8.19 18.15
C ASN A 161 2.53 7.48 16.80
N VAL A 162 2.30 8.20 15.69
CA VAL A 162 2.53 7.74 14.33
C VAL A 162 3.76 8.45 13.77
N ILE A 163 4.72 7.67 13.28
CA ILE A 163 5.95 8.18 12.68
C ILE A 163 6.00 7.70 11.25
N THR A 164 5.91 8.65 10.33
CA THR A 164 5.96 8.35 8.91
C THR A 164 7.39 8.45 8.40
N LEU A 165 7.99 7.33 7.98
CA LEU A 165 9.40 7.29 7.56
C LEU A 165 9.59 7.83 6.15
N HIS A 166 8.76 7.38 5.22
CA HIS A 166 8.88 7.70 3.79
C HIS A 166 8.16 9.02 3.40
N GLY A 167 7.60 9.74 4.37
CA GLY A 167 6.85 10.98 4.17
C GLY A 167 5.43 10.76 3.64
N THR A 168 4.60 11.80 3.67
CA THR A 168 3.17 11.73 3.39
C THR A 168 2.75 12.65 2.24
N ILE A 169 1.75 12.23 1.48
CA ILE A 169 1.07 13.02 0.48
C ILE A 169 -0.42 13.05 0.82
N THR A 170 -0.89 14.24 1.17
CA THR A 170 -2.32 14.50 1.36
C THR A 170 -3.05 14.55 0.01
N PRO A 171 -4.38 14.29 -0.01
CA PRO A 171 -5.22 14.49 -1.19
C PRO A 171 -5.08 15.86 -1.84
N LYS A 172 -4.92 16.91 -1.04
CA LYS A 172 -4.69 18.27 -1.53
C LYS A 172 -3.35 18.39 -2.27
N GLN A 173 -2.28 17.85 -1.70
CA GLN A 173 -0.97 17.81 -2.36
C GLN A 173 -1.03 16.97 -3.63
N LYS A 174 -1.70 15.80 -3.61
CA LYS A 174 -1.90 14.98 -4.81
C LYS A 174 -2.56 15.78 -5.93
N LYS A 175 -3.66 16.49 -5.66
CA LYS A 175 -4.35 17.34 -6.64
C LYS A 175 -3.40 18.38 -7.26
N ILE A 176 -2.51 18.97 -6.46
CA ILE A 176 -1.49 19.91 -6.95
C ILE A 176 -0.45 19.19 -7.81
N ILE A 177 0.13 18.08 -7.33
CA ILE A 177 1.14 17.31 -8.06
C ILE A 177 0.60 16.85 -9.42
N MET A 178 -0.66 16.37 -9.45
CA MET A 178 -1.32 15.92 -10.68
C MET A 178 -1.56 17.04 -11.68
N LYS A 179 -1.79 18.28 -11.21
CA LYS A 179 -1.88 19.46 -12.10
C LYS A 179 -0.57 19.72 -12.85
N TYR A 180 0.57 19.34 -12.26
CA TYR A 180 1.91 19.55 -12.84
C TYR A 180 2.52 18.29 -13.45
N LEU A 181 1.78 17.18 -13.52
CA LEU A 181 2.29 15.91 -14.01
C LEU A 181 2.81 16.01 -15.45
N SER A 182 2.07 16.63 -16.37
CA SER A 182 2.51 16.78 -17.76
C SER A 182 3.77 17.62 -17.91
N PHE A 183 3.95 18.64 -17.06
CA PHE A 183 5.14 19.49 -17.05
C PHE A 183 6.39 18.81 -16.49
N SER A 184 6.26 17.64 -15.85
CA SER A 184 7.41 16.93 -15.29
C SER A 184 8.40 16.40 -16.32
N LEU A 185 8.01 16.40 -17.61
CA LEU A 185 8.87 16.07 -18.75
C LEU A 185 9.76 17.24 -19.17
N ASP A 186 9.35 18.47 -18.88
CA ASP A 186 10.06 19.69 -19.27
C ASP A 186 10.76 20.36 -18.08
N LEU A 187 10.23 20.16 -16.85
CA LEU A 187 10.64 20.85 -15.64
C LEU A 187 10.89 19.87 -14.49
N ASP A 188 12.06 20.00 -13.85
CA ASP A 188 12.34 19.31 -12.57
C ASP A 188 11.78 20.11 -11.40
N LEU A 189 10.56 19.79 -10.98
CA LEU A 189 9.87 20.41 -9.83
C LEU A 189 9.97 19.57 -8.55
N ARG A 190 10.82 18.54 -8.51
CA ARG A 190 10.89 17.61 -7.36
C ARG A 190 11.21 18.30 -6.04
N ARG A 191 12.03 19.35 -6.07
CA ARG A 191 12.39 20.13 -4.87
C ARG A 191 11.19 20.83 -4.22
N TYR A 192 10.11 21.05 -4.97
CA TYR A 192 8.89 21.69 -4.47
C TYR A 192 7.88 20.66 -3.96
N PHE A 193 7.76 19.51 -4.62
CA PHE A 193 6.72 18.52 -4.31
C PHE A 193 7.19 17.34 -3.46
N PHE A 194 8.46 16.95 -3.58
CA PHE A 194 8.96 15.66 -3.08
C PHE A 194 10.17 15.79 -2.16
N LYS A 195 10.51 17.01 -1.71
CA LYS A 195 11.66 17.27 -0.82
C LYS A 195 11.69 16.34 0.40
N ASP A 196 10.52 16.11 0.99
CA ASP A 196 10.36 15.32 2.20
C ASP A 196 9.73 13.95 1.93
N LEU A 197 9.85 13.42 0.72
CA LEU A 197 9.36 12.09 0.37
C LEU A 197 10.51 11.15 0.03
N TYR A 198 10.29 9.87 0.28
CA TYR A 198 11.22 8.81 -0.08
C TYR A 198 10.48 7.76 -0.90
N PHE A 199 10.59 7.84 -2.22
CA PHE A 199 9.88 6.94 -3.13
C PHE A 199 10.78 5.83 -3.63
N ALA A 200 10.20 4.63 -3.75
CA ALA A 200 10.52 3.57 -4.71
C ALA A 200 12.01 3.36 -5.07
N THR A 201 12.91 3.65 -4.13
CA THR A 201 14.37 3.63 -4.30
C THR A 201 14.96 2.91 -3.10
N ARG A 202 16.14 2.33 -3.31
CA ARG A 202 16.84 1.62 -2.25
C ARG A 202 17.35 2.62 -1.23
N GLU A 203 16.91 2.44 0.03
CA GLU A 203 17.25 3.26 1.17
C GLU A 203 18.76 3.55 1.23
N SER A 204 19.09 4.84 1.34
CA SER A 204 20.47 5.30 1.44
C SER A 204 20.71 5.83 2.84
N GLU A 205 21.55 5.13 3.61
CA GLU A 205 21.89 5.50 4.99
C GLU A 205 22.37 6.95 5.10
N SER A 206 23.23 7.40 4.18
CA SER A 206 23.78 8.77 4.19
C SER A 206 22.74 9.87 4.00
N LEU A 207 21.59 9.55 3.38
CA LEU A 207 20.45 10.45 3.22
C LEU A 207 19.47 10.33 4.38
N LEU A 208 19.14 9.10 4.78
CA LEU A 208 18.06 8.84 5.73
C LEU A 208 18.44 9.16 7.17
N ILE A 209 19.70 8.97 7.59
CA ILE A 209 20.16 9.37 8.93
C ILE A 209 19.99 10.88 9.18
N LYS A 210 19.95 11.70 8.13
CA LYS A 210 19.74 13.15 8.24
C LYS A 210 18.27 13.54 8.42
N ARG A 211 17.34 12.62 8.17
CA ARG A 211 15.89 12.88 8.25
C ARG A 211 15.40 12.73 9.68
N ASP A 212 14.58 13.67 10.13
CA ASP A 212 14.04 13.69 11.49
C ASP A 212 13.26 12.43 11.83
N SER A 213 12.49 11.89 10.88
CA SER A 213 11.69 10.67 11.07
C SER A 213 12.55 9.44 11.40
N TYR A 214 13.68 9.25 10.72
CA TYR A 214 14.60 8.13 10.98
C TYR A 214 15.40 8.34 12.27
N ARG A 215 15.81 9.57 12.58
CA ARG A 215 16.44 9.89 13.87
C ARG A 215 15.51 9.59 15.03
N LEU A 216 14.27 10.06 14.95
CA LEU A 216 13.23 9.80 15.94
C LEU A 216 12.95 8.30 16.07
N PHE A 217 12.87 7.57 14.96
CA PHE A 217 12.68 6.12 14.98
C PHE A 217 13.85 5.40 15.69
N SER A 218 15.09 5.76 15.35
CA SER A 218 16.30 5.22 16.00
C SER A 218 16.27 5.49 17.51
N ASP A 219 15.94 6.72 17.93
CA ASP A 219 15.91 7.08 19.35
C ASP A 219 14.78 6.37 20.10
N ILE A 220 13.63 6.16 19.46
CA ILE A 220 12.56 5.35 20.01
C ILE A 220 13.02 3.91 20.25
N LEU A 221 13.70 3.29 19.30
CA LEU A 221 14.22 1.94 19.46
C LEU A 221 15.27 1.83 20.58
N LYS A 222 16.08 2.87 20.81
CA LYS A 222 17.07 2.90 21.90
C LYS A 222 16.43 2.97 23.29
N VAL A 223 15.38 3.79 23.44
CA VAL A 223 14.79 4.13 24.75
C VAL A 223 13.66 3.19 25.14
N ASN A 224 12.95 2.61 24.17
CA ASN A 224 11.75 1.83 24.43
C ASN A 224 12.04 0.32 24.43
N LYS A 225 11.42 -0.40 25.37
CA LYS A 225 11.37 -1.87 25.35
C LYS A 225 9.97 -2.32 24.98
N PHE A 226 9.78 -2.66 23.72
CA PHE A 226 8.56 -3.27 23.18
C PHE A 226 8.53 -4.76 23.49
N LYS A 227 7.36 -5.25 23.92
CA LYS A 227 7.13 -6.69 24.07
C LYS A 227 6.96 -7.37 22.72
N ASN A 228 6.27 -6.70 21.80
CA ASN A 228 5.99 -7.20 20.47
C ASN A 228 6.43 -6.19 19.39
N ILE A 229 6.98 -6.72 18.29
CA ILE A 229 7.11 -6.02 17.02
C ILE A 229 6.08 -6.63 16.07
N VAL A 230 5.11 -5.83 15.63
CA VAL A 230 4.00 -6.28 14.79
C VAL A 230 4.15 -5.68 13.41
N ILE A 231 4.41 -6.52 12.40
CA ILE A 231 4.59 -6.11 11.01
C ILE A 231 3.30 -6.45 10.26
N VAL A 232 2.69 -5.46 9.62
CA VAL A 232 1.42 -5.60 8.89
C VAL A 232 1.61 -5.16 7.44
N GLY A 233 1.43 -6.10 6.51
CA GLY A 233 1.43 -5.79 5.07
C GLY A 233 2.72 -5.13 4.56
N TYR A 234 3.86 -5.44 5.17
CA TYR A 234 5.15 -4.81 4.87
C TYR A 234 6.20 -5.85 4.46
N SER A 235 6.88 -5.60 3.34
CA SER A 235 7.77 -6.56 2.68
C SER A 235 9.24 -6.13 2.65
N PHE A 236 9.61 -5.04 3.34
CA PHE A 236 10.93 -4.40 3.21
C PHE A 236 11.27 -3.99 1.76
N PHE A 237 10.24 -3.83 0.95
CA PHE A 237 10.34 -3.60 -0.49
C PHE A 237 11.29 -4.60 -1.18
N LYS A 238 11.07 -5.89 -0.88
CA LYS A 238 11.78 -7.02 -1.49
C LYS A 238 11.60 -7.02 -3.01
N LYS A 239 12.71 -6.98 -3.75
CA LYS A 239 12.70 -7.06 -5.22
C LYS A 239 12.87 -8.49 -5.73
N ASN A 240 13.75 -9.26 -5.09
CA ASN A 240 13.97 -10.68 -5.38
C ASN A 240 14.33 -11.41 -4.09
N PHE A 241 14.78 -12.67 -4.18
CA PHE A 241 15.16 -13.40 -2.97
C PHE A 241 16.23 -12.62 -2.20
N ASP A 242 17.32 -12.15 -2.82
CA ASP A 242 18.48 -11.61 -2.10
C ASP A 242 18.45 -10.09 -1.85
N GLU A 243 17.57 -9.36 -2.53
CA GLU A 243 17.58 -7.90 -2.52
C GLU A 243 16.33 -7.29 -1.87
N ILE A 244 16.54 -6.52 -0.81
CA ILE A 244 15.55 -5.63 -0.18
C ILE A 244 15.96 -4.18 -0.37
N TYR A 245 14.97 -3.30 -0.50
CA TYR A 245 15.22 -1.88 -0.77
C TYR A 245 15.15 -1.04 0.50
N ASP A 246 14.38 -1.46 1.51
CA ASP A 246 14.30 -0.75 2.79
C ASP A 246 15.38 -1.20 3.78
N VAL A 247 16.64 -1.07 3.37
CA VAL A 247 17.80 -1.59 4.10
C VAL A 247 18.04 -0.90 5.45
N VAL A 248 17.86 0.42 5.55
CA VAL A 248 18.11 1.17 6.79
C VAL A 248 17.03 0.86 7.82
N THR A 249 15.78 0.78 7.38
CA THR A 249 14.64 0.37 8.21
C THR A 249 14.85 -1.06 8.72
N TYR A 250 15.24 -1.98 7.84
CA TYR A 250 15.58 -3.36 8.18
C TYR A 250 16.70 -3.42 9.24
N ASP A 251 17.82 -2.73 9.02
CA ASP A 251 18.98 -2.75 9.91
C ASP A 251 18.62 -2.23 11.31
N LEU A 252 17.86 -1.13 11.41
CA LEU A 252 17.38 -0.59 12.68
C LEU A 252 16.52 -1.60 13.46
N ILE A 253 15.64 -2.33 12.78
CA ILE A 253 14.78 -3.35 13.39
C ILE A 253 15.62 -4.54 13.85
N CYS A 254 16.55 -5.01 13.01
CA CYS A 254 17.45 -6.11 13.36
C CYS A 254 18.32 -5.77 14.57
N ASP A 255 18.94 -4.60 14.60
CA ASP A 255 19.74 -4.11 15.72
C ASP A 255 18.93 -4.07 17.03
N TYR A 256 17.67 -3.64 16.94
CA TYR A 256 16.77 -3.63 18.08
C TYR A 256 16.49 -5.05 18.59
N LEU A 257 16.17 -5.98 17.68
CA LEU A 257 15.82 -7.37 17.99
C LEU A 257 17.00 -8.19 18.51
N GLN A 258 18.24 -7.86 18.13
CA GLN A 258 19.44 -8.47 18.72
C GLN A 258 19.58 -8.17 20.22
N LYS A 259 19.25 -6.93 20.59
CA LYS A 259 19.44 -6.41 21.96
C LYS A 259 18.25 -6.69 22.87
N ASN A 260 17.07 -6.91 22.29
CA ASN A 260 15.81 -7.01 23.03
C ASN A 260 15.06 -8.29 22.68
N LYS A 261 14.56 -8.98 23.71
CA LYS A 261 13.73 -10.18 23.56
C LYS A 261 12.27 -9.81 23.23
N ALA A 262 12.04 -9.24 22.06
CA ALA A 262 10.70 -8.97 21.55
C ALA A 262 10.18 -10.13 20.69
N GLN A 263 8.90 -10.47 20.81
CA GLN A 263 8.23 -11.38 19.88
C GLN A 263 7.94 -10.64 18.58
N VAL A 264 8.28 -11.23 17.44
CA VAL A 264 7.93 -10.68 16.13
C VAL A 264 6.64 -11.33 15.66
N ILE A 265 5.68 -10.52 15.23
CA ILE A 265 4.38 -10.96 14.74
C ILE A 265 4.20 -10.40 13.35
N ILE A 266 3.99 -11.27 12.36
CA ILE A 266 3.87 -10.89 10.95
C ILE A 266 2.46 -11.22 10.50
N ILE A 267 1.75 -10.20 10.03
CA ILE A 267 0.40 -10.27 9.48
C ILE A 267 0.48 -9.86 8.02
N ASP A 268 0.43 -10.85 7.14
CA ASP A 268 0.56 -10.66 5.70
C ASP A 268 -0.03 -11.89 5.00
N PRO A 269 -0.49 -11.83 3.74
CA PRO A 269 -0.89 -13.03 3.00
C PRO A 269 0.25 -14.03 2.82
N PHE A 270 1.50 -13.56 2.74
CA PHE A 270 2.72 -14.36 2.57
C PHE A 270 3.73 -14.07 3.69
N PRO A 271 3.39 -14.33 4.96
CA PRO A 271 4.16 -13.86 6.11
C PRO A 271 5.54 -14.52 6.21
N ASN A 272 5.71 -15.70 5.61
CA ASN A 272 6.98 -16.43 5.61
C ASN A 272 8.04 -15.72 4.76
N ASP A 273 7.68 -14.95 3.74
CA ASP A 273 8.65 -14.17 2.97
C ASP A 273 9.33 -13.11 3.82
N VAL A 274 8.53 -12.40 4.62
CA VAL A 274 9.01 -11.39 5.58
C VAL A 274 9.79 -12.05 6.72
N ALA A 275 9.32 -13.19 7.23
CA ALA A 275 10.03 -13.95 8.26
C ALA A 275 11.42 -14.42 7.77
N ASN A 276 11.52 -14.86 6.51
CA ASN A 276 12.77 -15.28 5.91
C ASN A 276 13.76 -14.12 5.76
N ILE A 277 13.29 -12.91 5.44
CA ILE A 277 14.12 -11.69 5.42
C ILE A 277 14.71 -11.45 6.82
N LEU A 278 13.88 -11.40 7.86
CA LEU A 278 14.33 -11.13 9.23
C LEU A 278 15.28 -12.21 9.78
N ARG A 279 15.07 -13.47 9.40
CA ARG A 279 15.94 -14.58 9.83
C ARG A 279 17.34 -14.54 9.24
N ARG A 280 17.58 -13.80 8.16
CA ARG A 280 18.94 -13.62 7.59
C ARG A 280 19.87 -12.93 8.57
N GLY A 281 19.38 -11.90 9.24
CA GLY A 281 20.14 -11.21 10.27
C GLY A 281 20.14 -11.93 11.61
N LEU A 282 19.14 -12.78 11.89
CA LEU A 282 18.83 -13.26 13.24
C LEU A 282 18.27 -14.69 13.26
N SER A 283 19.11 -15.67 13.59
CA SER A 283 18.74 -17.09 13.59
C SER A 283 17.78 -17.52 14.72
N SER A 284 17.72 -16.78 15.83
CA SER A 284 17.00 -17.19 17.05
C SER A 284 15.76 -16.33 17.39
N LEU A 285 15.03 -15.84 16.38
CA LEU A 285 13.83 -15.02 16.60
C LEU A 285 12.57 -15.86 16.88
N ASP A 286 11.79 -15.45 17.89
CA ASP A 286 10.41 -15.91 18.06
C ASP A 286 9.48 -15.13 17.10
N ILE A 287 9.35 -15.65 15.88
CA ILE A 287 8.47 -15.10 14.84
C ILE A 287 7.16 -15.89 14.80
N LYS A 288 6.03 -15.21 14.94
CA LYS A 288 4.68 -15.74 14.69
C LYS A 288 4.15 -15.21 13.36
N CYS A 289 3.85 -16.11 12.44
CA CYS A 289 3.33 -15.79 11.12
C CYS A 289 1.82 -16.03 11.06
N TYR A 290 1.07 -15.04 10.57
CA TYR A 290 -0.38 -15.14 10.35
C TYR A 290 -0.69 -14.85 8.86
N PRO A 291 -1.00 -15.88 8.06
CA PRO A 291 -1.30 -15.75 6.62
C PRO A 291 -2.70 -15.15 6.42
N VAL A 292 -2.83 -13.85 6.64
CA VAL A 292 -4.12 -13.15 6.74
C VAL A 292 -4.10 -11.87 5.92
N TYR A 293 -5.15 -11.65 5.15
CA TYR A 293 -5.40 -10.37 4.48
C TYR A 293 -5.89 -9.36 5.51
N TRP A 294 -5.07 -8.33 5.80
CA TRP A 294 -5.33 -7.35 6.85
C TRP A 294 -6.69 -6.65 6.68
N ASN A 295 -6.96 -6.17 5.48
CA ASN A 295 -8.23 -5.55 5.12
C ASN A 295 -9.42 -6.47 5.38
N SER A 296 -9.37 -7.73 4.91
CA SER A 296 -10.48 -8.66 5.15
C SER A 296 -10.66 -8.95 6.64
N PHE A 297 -9.57 -9.06 7.38
CA PHE A 297 -9.57 -9.26 8.83
C PHE A 297 -10.23 -8.11 9.59
N VAL A 298 -9.83 -6.86 9.33
CA VAL A 298 -10.38 -5.71 10.07
C VAL A 298 -11.84 -5.45 9.74
N TRP A 299 -12.26 -5.65 8.48
CA TRP A 299 -13.64 -5.51 8.07
C TRP A 299 -14.52 -6.59 8.69
N ALA A 300 -14.05 -7.84 8.71
CA ALA A 300 -14.73 -8.93 9.41
C ALA A 300 -14.86 -8.68 10.91
N TYR A 301 -13.81 -8.14 11.54
CA TYR A 301 -13.84 -7.74 12.95
C TYR A 301 -14.89 -6.65 13.18
N TYR A 302 -14.84 -5.57 12.42
CA TYR A 302 -15.76 -4.44 12.58
C TYR A 302 -17.21 -4.87 12.38
N LYS A 303 -17.50 -5.68 11.34
CA LYS A 303 -18.85 -6.23 11.13
C LYS A 303 -19.29 -7.18 12.23
N THR A 304 -18.39 -7.99 12.76
CA THR A 304 -18.71 -8.85 13.90
C THR A 304 -19.14 -8.03 15.11
N ILE A 305 -18.42 -6.94 15.40
CA ILE A 305 -18.73 -6.02 16.51
C ILE A 305 -20.03 -5.23 16.24
N GLU A 306 -20.29 -4.78 15.01
CA GLU A 306 -21.54 -4.10 14.62
C GLU A 306 -22.77 -4.98 14.93
N PHE A 307 -22.67 -6.29 14.71
CA PHE A 307 -23.73 -7.25 14.98
C PHE A 307 -23.79 -7.72 16.45
N LYS A 308 -22.79 -7.35 17.25
CA LYS A 308 -22.75 -7.73 18.67
C LYS A 308 -23.74 -6.87 19.44
N ARG A 309 -24.81 -7.49 19.92
CA ARG A 309 -25.87 -6.82 20.72
C ARG A 309 -25.44 -6.44 22.15
N THR A 310 -24.19 -6.73 22.54
CA THR A 310 -23.70 -6.56 23.91
C THR A 310 -22.40 -5.76 23.96
N THR A 311 -22.23 -4.98 25.03
CA THR A 311 -21.05 -4.16 25.31
C THR A 311 -19.84 -4.96 25.83
N SER A 312 -19.98 -6.29 26.00
CA SER A 312 -18.91 -7.14 26.51
C SER A 312 -17.70 -7.10 25.57
N GLN A 313 -16.49 -7.07 26.12
CA GLN A 313 -15.26 -7.15 25.34
C GLN A 313 -14.89 -8.60 24.94
N SER A 314 -15.53 -9.62 25.51
CA SER A 314 -15.26 -11.03 25.19
C SER A 314 -16.05 -11.49 23.96
N LEU A 315 -15.39 -12.15 23.01
CA LEU A 315 -16.05 -12.76 21.85
C LEU A 315 -16.62 -14.13 22.22
N SER A 316 -17.94 -14.30 22.07
CA SER A 316 -18.60 -15.60 22.21
C SER A 316 -18.26 -16.53 21.04
N LEU A 317 -18.60 -17.82 21.15
CA LEU A 317 -18.46 -18.76 20.02
C LEU A 317 -19.26 -18.30 18.79
N ILE A 318 -20.44 -17.72 19.00
CA ILE A 318 -21.28 -17.15 17.93
C ILE A 318 -20.55 -15.99 17.24
N ASP A 319 -19.92 -15.10 18.01
CA ASP A 319 -19.14 -13.98 17.44
C ASP A 319 -17.96 -14.49 16.61
N LEU A 320 -17.26 -15.52 17.08
CA LEU A 320 -16.15 -16.14 16.33
C LEU A 320 -16.64 -16.78 15.02
N ASN A 321 -17.77 -17.48 15.05
CA ASN A 321 -18.36 -18.07 13.84
C ASN A 321 -18.76 -16.98 12.83
N ARG A 322 -19.38 -15.89 13.29
CA ARG A 322 -19.71 -14.73 12.44
C ARG A 322 -18.46 -14.10 11.84
N PHE A 323 -17.42 -13.93 12.65
CA PHE A 323 -16.14 -13.39 12.20
C PHE A 323 -15.53 -14.20 11.05
N ILE A 324 -15.53 -15.54 11.17
CA ILE A 324 -15.04 -16.42 10.09
C ILE A 324 -15.86 -16.22 8.81
N VAL A 325 -17.20 -16.21 8.92
CA VAL A 325 -18.09 -16.02 7.76
C VAL A 325 -17.82 -14.68 7.07
N PHE A 326 -17.68 -13.60 7.83
CA PHE A 326 -17.36 -12.29 7.26
C PHE A 326 -15.94 -12.26 6.66
N TYR A 327 -14.97 -12.89 7.32
CA TYR A 327 -13.60 -12.96 6.81
C TYR A 327 -13.55 -13.66 5.45
N ASP A 328 -14.13 -14.86 5.35
CA ASP A 328 -14.17 -15.63 4.10
C ASP A 328 -14.88 -14.85 2.99
N TYR A 329 -15.99 -14.17 3.32
CA TYR A 329 -16.69 -13.27 2.39
C TYR A 329 -15.77 -12.14 1.89
N TYR A 330 -15.09 -11.44 2.79
CA TYR A 330 -14.24 -10.31 2.40
C TYR A 330 -12.99 -10.74 1.63
N VAL A 331 -12.42 -11.92 1.92
CA VAL A 331 -11.33 -12.50 1.14
C VAL A 331 -11.79 -12.81 -0.28
N GLN A 332 -12.93 -13.48 -0.45
CA GLN A 332 -13.44 -13.84 -1.78
C GLN A 332 -13.79 -12.63 -2.65
N ASN A 333 -14.20 -11.52 -2.04
CA ASN A 333 -14.63 -10.32 -2.74
C ASN A 333 -13.57 -9.20 -2.75
N ASN A 334 -12.33 -9.48 -2.34
CA ASN A 334 -11.23 -8.49 -2.26
C ASN A 334 -11.62 -7.19 -1.55
N CYS A 335 -12.53 -7.26 -0.56
CA CYS A 335 -13.15 -6.11 0.09
C CYS A 335 -13.82 -5.06 -0.83
N MET A 336 -14.04 -5.34 -2.13
CA MET A 336 -14.65 -4.39 -3.07
C MET A 336 -16.14 -4.14 -2.79
N ASP A 337 -16.81 -5.09 -2.13
CA ASP A 337 -18.25 -5.07 -1.85
C ASP A 337 -18.62 -4.65 -0.42
N ALA A 338 -17.76 -3.94 0.32
CA ALA A 338 -18.10 -3.48 1.68
C ALA A 338 -19.38 -2.59 1.74
N LYS A 339 -19.85 -2.08 0.59
CA LYS A 339 -21.11 -1.35 0.42
C LYS A 339 -22.29 -2.20 -0.07
N ASN A 340 -22.06 -3.43 -0.52
CA ASN A 340 -23.08 -4.26 -1.16
C ASN A 340 -23.89 -5.03 -0.11
N ASN A 341 -24.90 -4.34 0.44
CA ASN A 341 -25.72 -4.81 1.55
C ASN A 341 -26.56 -6.05 1.25
N HIS A 342 -26.67 -6.52 0.00
CA HIS A 342 -27.61 -7.59 -0.34
C HIS A 342 -27.26 -8.95 0.32
N PHE A 343 -26.00 -9.36 0.34
CA PHE A 343 -25.58 -10.57 1.04
C PHE A 343 -25.62 -10.39 2.57
N LEU A 344 -25.27 -9.20 3.07
CA LEU A 344 -25.40 -8.85 4.48
C LEU A 344 -26.86 -8.86 4.96
N GLU A 345 -27.81 -8.44 4.12
CA GLU A 345 -29.23 -8.56 4.36
C GLU A 345 -29.70 -10.01 4.33
N GLN A 346 -29.16 -10.84 3.44
CA GLN A 346 -29.43 -12.28 3.47
C GLN A 346 -28.87 -12.94 4.73
N LEU A 347 -27.70 -12.52 5.23
CA LEU A 347 -27.15 -12.95 6.53
C LEU A 347 -27.92 -12.38 7.73
N ARG A 348 -28.57 -11.21 7.59
CA ARG A 348 -29.49 -10.66 8.61
C ARG A 348 -30.84 -11.39 8.64
N LYS A 349 -31.38 -11.73 7.46
CA LYS A 349 -32.68 -12.41 7.27
C LYS A 349 -32.59 -13.90 7.55
N LYS A 350 -31.45 -14.52 7.24
CA LYS A 350 -31.05 -15.78 7.88
C LYS A 350 -30.65 -15.43 9.31
N SER A 351 -31.64 -15.20 10.17
CA SER A 351 -31.46 -15.37 11.60
C SER A 351 -30.74 -16.71 11.78
N PHE A 352 -29.43 -16.64 11.99
CA PHE A 352 -28.68 -17.76 12.51
C PHE A 352 -29.24 -17.97 13.91
N ASP A 353 -30.26 -18.82 14.00
CA ASP A 353 -30.63 -19.52 15.22
C ASP A 353 -29.43 -20.43 15.56
N TRP A 354 -28.44 -19.84 16.23
CA TRP A 354 -27.34 -20.50 16.95
C TRP A 354 -27.14 -19.80 18.27
#